data_AF-A0A6N8AVF6-F1
#
_entry.id   AF-A0A6N8AVF6-F1
#
_cell.length_a   1.000
_cell.length_b   1.000
_cell.length_c   1.000
_cell.angle_alpha   90.00
_cell.angle_beta   90.00
_cell.angle_gamma   90.00
#
_symmetry.space_group_name_H-M   'P 1'
#
loop_
_entity.id
_entity.type
_entity.pdbx_description
1 polymer ?
#
loop_
_entity_poly.entity_id
_entity_poly.type
_entity_poly.pdbx_seq_one_letter_code
_entity_poly.pdbx_strand_id
1 'polypeptide(L)'
;MARRERNRQSLARRGPKRQPYDRVLIVCEGEKTEPYYFRELIAAWQLSGANVEIKGDGGSAPNSVVEYAIELFERSPDYDRVYCVFDRDGHVTFAAAVQRVRDHALMRKHGREEVGPAHFEAITSTPCFEYWILLHFEYTTGHMARFANVRPRLRRYEGLAGYDKGARGLFAMTQTRLEAALTHADRANRAATAANTDNPTTQMPNLIRYLRELANKKSA
;
A
#
# COMPACT_ATOMS: atom_id res chain seq x y z
N MET A 1 43.12 -31.61 25.00
CA MET A 1 42.45 -30.78 23.98
C MET A 1 41.12 -30.30 24.56
N ALA A 2 40.99 -29.01 24.89
CA ALA A 2 39.78 -28.47 25.50
C ALA A 2 38.73 -28.13 24.42
N ARG A 3 37.55 -28.75 24.53
CA ARG A 3 36.40 -28.52 23.64
C ARG A 3 35.80 -27.15 23.97
N ARG A 4 36.05 -26.16 23.11
CA ARG A 4 35.49 -24.81 23.21
C ARG A 4 33.96 -24.89 23.08
N GLU A 5 33.23 -24.70 24.17
CA GLU A 5 31.78 -24.58 24.16
C GLU A 5 31.37 -23.33 23.38
N ARG A 6 30.76 -23.55 22.20
CA ARG A 6 30.17 -22.47 21.40
C ARG A 6 28.95 -21.97 22.15
N ASN A 7 29.09 -20.79 22.76
CA ASN A 7 28.07 -20.07 23.50
C ASN A 7 26.79 -19.93 22.63
N ARG A 8 25.73 -20.68 22.97
CA ARG A 8 24.44 -20.69 22.25
C ARG A 8 23.71 -19.34 22.29
N GLN A 9 24.10 -18.42 23.19
CA GLN A 9 23.50 -17.09 23.30
C GLN A 9 23.98 -16.10 22.24
N SER A 10 25.12 -16.33 21.56
CA SER A 10 25.62 -15.42 20.51
C SER A 10 24.92 -15.59 19.16
N LEU A 11 24.03 -16.59 19.03
CA LEU A 11 23.25 -16.89 17.82
C LEU A 11 21.79 -16.39 17.90
N ALA A 12 21.40 -15.72 19.00
CA ALA A 12 20.14 -15.01 19.03
C ALA A 12 20.22 -13.84 18.05
N ARG A 13 19.59 -13.99 16.87
CA ARG A 13 19.42 -12.91 15.91
C ARG A 13 18.81 -11.73 16.65
N ARG A 14 19.55 -10.62 16.76
CA ARG A 14 19.00 -9.34 17.23
C ARG A 14 17.72 -9.10 16.43
N GLY A 15 16.61 -8.86 17.14
CA GLY A 15 15.33 -8.58 16.51
C GLY A 15 15.46 -7.42 15.50
N PRO A 16 14.57 -7.35 14.51
CA PRO A 16 14.65 -6.34 13.47
C PRO A 16 14.69 -4.94 14.09
N LYS A 17 15.76 -4.19 13.80
CA LYS A 17 15.95 -2.83 14.30
C LYS A 17 15.33 -1.84 13.31
N ARG A 18 14.67 -0.82 13.86
CA ARG A 18 14.22 0.32 13.08
C ARG A 18 15.42 1.07 12.51
N GLN A 19 15.31 1.41 11.24
CA GLN A 19 16.24 2.26 10.52
C GLN A 19 15.89 3.73 10.77
N PRO A 20 16.82 4.68 10.57
CA PRO A 20 16.63 6.10 10.91
C PRO A 20 15.78 6.87 9.88
N TYR A 21 14.73 6.24 9.34
CA TYR A 21 13.76 6.85 8.44
C TYR A 21 12.34 6.54 8.91
N ASP A 22 11.35 7.21 8.32
CA ASP A 22 9.93 7.16 8.71
C ASP A 22 9.45 5.73 9.03
N ARG A 23 8.67 5.62 10.10
CA ARG A 23 7.85 4.44 10.38
C ARG A 23 6.48 4.62 9.75
N VAL A 24 6.10 3.66 8.92
CA VAL A 24 4.94 3.70 8.03
C VAL A 24 4.01 2.53 8.33
N LEU A 25 2.72 2.81 8.50
CA LEU A 25 1.66 1.82 8.54
C LEU A 25 0.87 1.86 7.23
N ILE A 26 0.70 0.71 6.57
CA ILE A 26 -0.17 0.55 5.40
C ILE A 26 -1.24 -0.48 5.77
N VAL A 27 -2.50 -0.07 5.76
CA VAL A 27 -3.65 -0.95 6.03
C VAL A 27 -4.45 -1.11 4.74
N CYS A 28 -4.56 -2.34 4.26
CA CYS A 28 -5.32 -2.69 3.05
C CYS A 28 -6.69 -3.28 3.41
N GLU A 29 -7.66 -3.03 2.54
CA GLU A 29 -8.99 -3.66 2.57
C GLU A 29 -8.90 -5.18 2.32
N GLY A 30 -8.18 -5.60 1.29
CA GLY A 30 -7.98 -7.01 0.98
C GLY A 30 -6.88 -7.67 1.81
N GLU A 31 -7.10 -8.94 2.20
CA GLU A 31 -6.08 -9.74 2.91
C GLU A 31 -4.92 -10.24 2.04
N LYS A 32 -5.10 -10.20 0.71
CA LYS A 32 -4.26 -10.93 -0.23
C LYS A 32 -3.56 -10.02 -1.25
N THR A 33 -4.27 -9.52 -2.26
CA THR A 33 -3.65 -8.90 -3.45
C THR A 33 -2.72 -7.75 -3.08
N GLU A 34 -3.25 -6.73 -2.40
CA GLU A 34 -2.54 -5.50 -2.07
C GLU A 34 -1.45 -5.76 -1.03
N PRO A 35 -1.70 -6.50 0.07
CA PRO A 35 -0.65 -6.85 1.01
C PRO A 35 0.48 -7.68 0.40
N TYR A 36 0.21 -8.60 -0.53
CA TYR A 36 1.26 -9.35 -1.23
C TYR A 36 2.08 -8.45 -2.14
N TYR A 37 1.41 -7.59 -2.92
CA TYR A 37 2.08 -6.62 -3.77
C TYR A 37 3.02 -5.69 -2.97
N PHE A 38 2.54 -5.10 -1.88
CA PHE A 38 3.37 -4.23 -1.05
C PHE A 38 4.50 -4.99 -0.37
N ARG A 39 4.28 -6.19 0.18
CA ARG A 39 5.36 -6.97 0.81
C ARG A 39 6.48 -7.31 -0.19
N GLU A 40 6.13 -7.65 -1.42
CA GLU A 40 7.10 -7.86 -2.50
C GLU A 40 7.87 -6.58 -2.83
N LEU A 41 7.18 -5.44 -2.92
CA LEU A 41 7.80 -4.13 -3.15
C LEU A 41 8.79 -3.75 -2.03
N ILE A 42 8.36 -3.88 -0.77
CA ILE A 42 9.20 -3.60 0.41
C ILE A 42 10.44 -4.50 0.40
N ALA A 43 10.28 -5.79 0.06
CA ALA A 43 11.41 -6.71 -0.06
C ALA A 43 12.37 -6.31 -1.20
N ALA A 44 11.83 -6.00 -2.39
CA ALA A 44 12.62 -5.61 -3.56
C ALA A 44 13.40 -4.31 -3.34
N TRP A 45 12.81 -3.33 -2.64
CA TRP A 45 13.45 -2.07 -2.30
C TRP A 45 14.22 -2.12 -0.97
N GLN A 46 14.30 -3.30 -0.37
CA GLN A 46 14.99 -3.57 0.89
C GLN A 46 14.58 -2.63 2.02
N LEU A 47 13.33 -2.18 2.01
CA LEU A 47 12.77 -1.40 3.11
C LEU A 47 12.62 -2.31 4.34
N SER A 48 12.94 -1.77 5.51
CA SER A 48 12.88 -2.53 6.76
C SER A 48 11.42 -2.81 7.10
N GLY A 49 11.06 -4.08 7.29
CA GLY A 49 9.74 -4.45 7.80
C GLY A 49 9.44 -3.95 9.23
N ALA A 50 10.47 -3.50 9.97
CA ALA A 50 10.27 -2.81 11.25
C ALA A 50 9.91 -1.32 11.07
N ASN A 51 10.17 -0.76 9.89
CA ASN A 51 9.79 0.60 9.54
C ASN A 51 8.50 0.61 8.73
N VAL A 52 8.32 -0.30 7.78
CA VAL A 52 7.09 -0.36 6.96
C VAL A 52 6.27 -1.60 7.35
N GLU A 53 5.18 -1.38 8.07
CA GLU A 53 4.24 -2.40 8.49
C GLU A 53 3.04 -2.46 7.55
N ILE A 54 2.67 -3.66 7.11
CA ILE A 54 1.58 -3.91 6.17
C ILE A 54 0.55 -4.83 6.81
N LYS A 55 -0.69 -4.35 6.89
CA LYS A 55 -1.87 -5.06 7.41
C LYS A 55 -2.87 -5.28 6.30
N GLY A 56 -3.42 -6.49 6.22
CA GLY A 56 -4.43 -6.86 5.20
C GLY A 56 -5.78 -7.22 5.81
N ASP A 57 -5.89 -7.10 7.11
CA ASP A 57 -6.99 -7.53 7.96
C ASP A 57 -7.89 -6.35 8.36
N GLY A 58 -7.92 -5.29 7.55
CA GLY A 58 -8.73 -4.09 7.81
C GLY A 58 -10.23 -4.30 7.65
N GLY A 59 -10.68 -5.50 7.31
CA GLY A 59 -12.08 -5.82 7.06
C GLY A 59 -12.50 -5.53 5.62
N SER A 60 -13.71 -5.97 5.28
CA SER A 60 -14.24 -5.96 3.90
C SER A 60 -14.98 -4.67 3.52
N ALA A 61 -14.67 -3.54 4.17
CA ALA A 61 -15.31 -2.27 3.87
C ALA A 61 -14.36 -1.09 4.13
N PRO A 62 -14.41 0.00 3.33
CA PRO A 62 -13.55 1.17 3.51
C PRO A 62 -13.53 1.77 4.93
N ASN A 63 -14.67 1.83 5.62
CA ASN A 63 -14.72 2.37 6.98
C ASN A 63 -13.96 1.49 7.98
N SER A 64 -14.07 0.16 7.85
CA SER A 64 -13.38 -0.79 8.71
C SER A 64 -11.87 -0.66 8.58
N VAL A 65 -11.37 -0.40 7.36
CA VAL A 65 -9.94 -0.16 7.11
C VAL A 65 -9.45 1.07 7.87
N VAL A 66 -10.22 2.16 7.83
CA VAL A 66 -9.89 3.41 8.52
C VAL A 66 -9.93 3.24 10.03
N GLU A 67 -10.96 2.57 10.56
CA GLU A 67 -11.07 2.30 12.00
C GLU A 67 -9.91 1.44 12.49
N TYR A 68 -9.58 0.38 11.77
CA TYR A 68 -8.46 -0.48 12.14
C TYR A 68 -7.12 0.25 12.06
N ALA A 69 -6.92 1.13 11.08
CA ALA A 69 -5.72 1.97 11.00
C ALA A 69 -5.56 2.89 12.21
N ILE A 70 -6.66 3.50 12.67
CA ILE A 70 -6.69 4.33 13.89
C ILE A 70 -6.36 3.47 15.12
N GLU A 71 -7.01 2.32 15.29
CA GLU A 71 -6.74 1.41 16.41
C GLU A 71 -5.28 0.95 16.48
N LEU A 72 -4.69 0.60 15.32
CA LEU A 72 -3.28 0.21 15.23
C LEU A 72 -2.34 1.35 15.56
N PHE A 73 -2.68 2.57 15.13
CA PHE A 73 -1.93 3.77 15.48
C PHE A 73 -2.00 4.05 16.99
N GLU A 74 -3.18 3.98 17.61
CA GLU A 74 -3.35 4.23 19.04
C GLU A 74 -2.55 3.24 19.91
N ARG A 75 -2.42 1.98 19.46
CA ARG A 75 -1.58 0.96 20.13
C ARG A 75 -0.09 1.22 20.01
N SER A 76 0.35 1.91 18.95
CA SER A 76 1.76 2.23 18.68
C SER A 76 1.85 3.61 18.02
N PRO A 77 1.70 4.70 18.80
CA PRO A 77 1.48 6.07 18.30
C PRO A 77 2.77 6.72 17.79
N ASP A 78 3.67 5.96 17.19
CA ASP A 78 4.99 6.39 16.74
C ASP A 78 5.20 6.10 15.24
N TYR A 79 4.10 5.93 14.49
CA TYR A 79 4.12 5.96 13.03
C TYR A 79 4.19 7.40 12.54
N ASP A 80 5.15 7.71 11.68
CA ASP A 80 5.25 8.98 10.97
C ASP A 80 4.14 9.12 9.93
N ARG A 81 3.77 8.01 9.28
CA ARG A 81 2.74 7.96 8.24
C ARG A 81 1.84 6.75 8.37
N VAL A 82 0.55 6.96 8.10
CA VAL A 82 -0.48 5.93 8.06
C VAL A 82 -1.24 6.07 6.74
N TYR A 83 -1.36 4.96 6.01
CA TYR A 83 -2.06 4.88 4.74
C TYR A 83 -3.17 3.83 4.80
N CYS A 84 -4.39 4.23 4.41
CA CYS A 84 -5.52 3.32 4.22
C CYS A 84 -5.70 3.04 2.73
N VAL A 85 -5.53 1.79 2.29
CA VAL A 85 -5.65 1.38 0.89
C VAL A 85 -6.95 0.62 0.71
N PHE A 86 -7.88 1.16 -0.07
CA PHE A 86 -9.20 0.54 -0.28
C PHE A 86 -9.79 0.90 -1.65
N ASP A 87 -10.70 0.06 -2.11
CA ASP A 87 -11.30 0.13 -3.44
C ASP A 87 -12.59 0.97 -3.42
N ARG A 88 -12.97 1.48 -4.61
CA ARG A 88 -14.28 2.10 -4.85
C ARG A 88 -15.11 1.22 -5.79
N ASP A 89 -15.63 0.12 -5.25
CA ASP A 89 -16.38 -0.90 -5.99
C ASP A 89 -17.91 -0.84 -5.77
N GLY A 90 -18.40 0.22 -5.12
CA GLY A 90 -19.82 0.44 -4.83
C GLY A 90 -20.19 0.41 -3.35
N HIS A 91 -19.22 0.20 -2.44
CA HIS A 91 -19.46 0.31 -1.01
C HIS A 91 -19.98 1.70 -0.58
N VAL A 92 -21.16 1.72 0.06
CA VAL A 92 -21.83 2.94 0.54
C VAL A 92 -21.01 3.74 1.55
N THR A 93 -20.04 3.09 2.21
CA THR A 93 -19.17 3.70 3.22
C THR A 93 -17.95 4.41 2.63
N PHE A 94 -17.69 4.30 1.32
CA PHE A 94 -16.48 4.85 0.71
C PHE A 94 -16.30 6.34 0.99
N ALA A 95 -17.32 7.16 0.74
CA ALA A 95 -17.24 8.60 0.94
C ALA A 95 -17.02 8.97 2.42
N ALA A 96 -17.70 8.27 3.33
CA ALA A 96 -17.52 8.45 4.77
C ALA A 96 -16.10 8.07 5.23
N ALA A 97 -15.52 7.00 4.67
CA ALA A 97 -14.16 6.58 4.98
C ALA A 97 -13.13 7.63 4.55
N VAL A 98 -13.24 8.13 3.32
CA VAL A 98 -12.37 9.20 2.80
C VAL A 98 -12.50 10.46 3.65
N GLN A 99 -13.73 10.85 4.01
CA GLN A 99 -13.97 12.01 4.86
C GLN A 99 -13.37 11.81 6.26
N ARG A 100 -13.54 10.63 6.86
CA ARG A 100 -12.98 10.31 8.18
C ARG A 100 -11.46 10.41 8.19
N VAL A 101 -10.76 9.95 7.15
CA VAL A 101 -9.30 10.11 7.06
C VAL A 101 -8.90 11.59 7.00
N ARG A 102 -9.65 12.42 6.28
CA ARG A 102 -9.38 13.87 6.17
C ARG A 102 -9.59 14.61 7.48
N ASP A 103 -10.63 14.25 8.22
CA ASP A 103 -11.04 14.98 9.43
C ASP A 103 -10.35 14.48 10.70
N HIS A 104 -9.76 13.28 10.66
CA HIS A 104 -9.14 12.66 11.83
C HIS A 104 -7.64 12.95 11.91
N ALA A 105 -7.21 13.63 12.99
CA ALA A 105 -5.80 13.89 13.26
C ALA A 105 -5.18 12.78 14.12
N LEU A 106 -4.13 12.14 13.60
CA LEU A 106 -3.35 11.17 14.35
C LEU A 106 -2.18 11.88 15.04
N MET A 107 -2.16 11.89 16.37
CA MET A 107 -1.11 12.56 17.16
C MET A 107 -0.06 11.56 17.64
N ARG A 108 1.18 11.72 17.15
CA ARG A 108 2.29 10.86 17.53
C ARG A 108 2.72 11.12 18.96
N LYS A 109 3.19 10.07 19.64
CA LYS A 109 3.68 10.12 21.01
C LYS A 109 5.03 9.42 21.14
N HIS A 110 5.92 10.01 21.94
CA HIS A 110 7.12 9.37 22.45
C HIS A 110 6.98 9.20 23.96
N GLY A 111 6.73 7.96 24.41
CA GLY A 111 6.32 7.73 25.79
C GLY A 111 4.97 8.40 26.07
N ARG A 112 4.97 9.41 26.96
CA ARG A 112 3.77 10.18 27.33
C ARG A 112 3.65 11.53 26.62
N GLU A 113 4.69 11.93 25.89
CA GLU A 113 4.76 13.25 25.26
C GLU A 113 4.25 13.19 23.82
N GLU A 114 3.43 14.16 23.43
CA GLU A 114 3.04 14.34 22.03
C GLU A 114 4.16 15.01 21.26
N VAL A 115 4.57 14.40 20.14
CA VAL A 115 5.69 14.86 19.31
C VAL A 115 5.22 15.48 17.98
N GLY A 116 3.91 15.56 17.77
CA GLY A 116 3.28 16.20 16.62
C GLY A 116 2.42 15.25 15.78
N PRO A 117 1.76 15.73 14.73
CA PRO A 117 0.86 14.92 13.92
C PRO A 117 1.63 13.87 13.10
N ALA A 118 0.98 12.74 12.84
CA ALA A 118 1.33 11.81 11.78
C ALA A 118 0.60 12.22 10.49
N HIS A 119 1.18 11.85 9.35
CA HIS A 119 0.49 11.97 8.07
C HIS A 119 -0.54 10.84 7.95
N PHE A 120 -1.81 11.17 7.70
CA PHE A 120 -2.88 10.19 7.50
C PHE A 120 -3.56 10.38 6.13
N GLU A 121 -3.52 9.36 5.26
CA GLU A 121 -4.03 9.47 3.89
C GLU A 121 -4.74 8.19 3.43
N ALA A 122 -5.84 8.38 2.67
CA ALA A 122 -6.51 7.31 1.95
C ALA A 122 -5.93 7.19 0.54
N ILE A 123 -5.57 5.97 0.14
CA ILE A 123 -5.05 5.63 -1.18
C ILE A 123 -6.10 4.75 -1.87
N THR A 124 -6.87 5.37 -2.75
CA THR A 124 -8.04 4.72 -3.36
C THR A 124 -7.81 4.31 -4.81
N SER A 125 -8.49 3.25 -5.25
CA SER A 125 -8.54 2.84 -6.66
C SER A 125 -9.98 2.61 -7.11
N THR A 126 -10.35 3.19 -8.25
CA THR A 126 -11.68 3.08 -8.85
C THR A 126 -11.57 2.38 -10.21
N PRO A 127 -12.21 1.21 -10.40
CA PRO A 127 -13.08 0.53 -9.43
C PRO A 127 -12.34 -0.29 -8.37
N CYS A 128 -11.08 -0.66 -8.61
CA CYS A 128 -10.34 -1.56 -7.72
C CYS A 128 -8.82 -1.47 -7.92
N PHE A 129 -8.05 -2.01 -6.98
CA PHE A 129 -6.59 -2.08 -7.01
C PHE A 129 -6.07 -2.71 -8.31
N GLU A 130 -6.80 -3.67 -8.89
CA GLU A 130 -6.38 -4.30 -10.13
C GLU A 130 -6.33 -3.34 -11.33
N TYR A 131 -6.99 -2.17 -11.26
CA TYR A 131 -6.80 -1.10 -12.22
C TYR A 131 -5.36 -0.55 -12.18
N TRP A 132 -4.77 -0.38 -10.99
CA TRP A 132 -3.35 -0.01 -10.86
C TRP A 132 -2.45 -1.06 -11.54
N ILE A 133 -2.71 -2.35 -11.32
CA ILE A 133 -1.97 -3.44 -11.98
C ILE A 133 -2.12 -3.39 -13.50
N LEU A 134 -3.32 -3.11 -14.01
CA LEU A 134 -3.57 -3.00 -15.45
C LEU A 134 -2.73 -1.89 -16.09
N LEU A 135 -2.55 -0.77 -15.38
CA LEU A 135 -1.79 0.37 -15.86
C LEU A 135 -0.29 0.08 -16.04
N HIS A 136 0.25 -0.99 -15.44
CA HIS A 136 1.61 -1.44 -15.78
C HIS A 136 1.74 -1.94 -17.21
N PHE A 137 0.65 -2.40 -17.82
CA PHE A 137 0.68 -3.01 -19.15
C PHE A 137 0.11 -2.09 -20.24
N GLU A 138 -0.93 -1.32 -19.92
CA GLU A 138 -1.57 -0.44 -20.88
C GLU A 138 -2.09 0.85 -20.25
N TYR A 139 -2.06 1.93 -21.02
CA TYR A 139 -2.82 3.13 -20.70
C TYR A 139 -4.29 2.94 -21.07
N THR A 140 -5.21 3.23 -20.16
CA THR A 140 -6.64 3.20 -20.45
C THR A 140 -7.42 4.17 -19.57
N THR A 141 -8.45 4.78 -20.13
CA THR A 141 -9.45 5.60 -19.42
C THR A 141 -10.87 5.08 -19.64
N GLY A 142 -11.03 3.93 -20.31
CA GLY A 142 -12.34 3.32 -20.53
C GLY A 142 -13.01 2.95 -19.22
N HIS A 143 -14.27 3.36 -19.05
CA HIS A 143 -15.06 3.13 -17.84
C HIS A 143 -15.09 1.66 -17.42
N MET A 144 -14.90 1.40 -16.13
CA MET A 144 -14.91 0.07 -15.53
C MET A 144 -15.76 0.06 -14.27
N ALA A 145 -16.90 -0.61 -14.28
CA ALA A 145 -17.83 -0.59 -13.14
C ALA A 145 -17.28 -1.36 -11.93
N ARG A 146 -16.54 -2.45 -12.15
CA ARG A 146 -16.09 -3.39 -11.11
C ARG A 146 -14.90 -4.20 -11.57
N PHE A 147 -14.30 -4.96 -10.65
CA PHE A 147 -13.23 -5.92 -10.94
C PHE A 147 -13.53 -6.85 -12.14
N ALA A 148 -14.80 -7.24 -12.33
CA ALA A 148 -15.21 -8.08 -13.48
C ALA A 148 -14.93 -7.44 -14.86
N ASN A 149 -14.78 -6.11 -14.94
CA ASN A 149 -14.36 -5.41 -16.16
C ASN A 149 -12.83 -5.35 -16.32
N VAL A 150 -12.08 -5.36 -15.21
CA VAL A 150 -10.62 -5.31 -15.20
C VAL A 150 -10.00 -6.69 -15.49
N ARG A 151 -10.54 -7.74 -14.86
CA ARG A 151 -10.01 -9.11 -14.91
C ARG A 151 -9.80 -9.64 -16.34
N PRO A 152 -10.75 -9.51 -17.28
CA PRO A 152 -10.55 -10.01 -18.65
C PRO A 152 -9.43 -9.27 -19.41
N ARG A 153 -9.13 -8.02 -19.04
CA ARG A 153 -8.02 -7.26 -19.64
C ARG A 153 -6.68 -7.72 -19.08
N LEU A 154 -6.60 -7.92 -17.76
CA LEU A 154 -5.40 -8.48 -17.13
C LEU A 154 -5.04 -9.87 -17.68
N ARG A 155 -6.05 -10.71 -17.92
CA ARG A 155 -5.86 -12.07 -18.47
C ARG A 155 -5.35 -12.10 -19.92
N ARG A 156 -5.18 -10.96 -20.59
CA ARG A 156 -4.57 -10.88 -21.93
C ARG A 156 -3.04 -10.89 -21.88
N TYR A 157 -2.46 -10.57 -20.72
CA TYR A 157 -1.01 -10.47 -20.58
C TYR A 157 -0.39 -11.79 -20.15
N GLU A 158 0.80 -12.07 -20.71
CA GLU A 158 1.60 -13.23 -20.34
C GLU A 158 1.86 -13.25 -18.82
N GLY A 159 1.73 -14.42 -18.21
CA GLY A 159 1.82 -14.59 -16.75
C GLY A 159 0.53 -14.28 -16.00
N LEU A 160 -0.48 -13.66 -16.63
CA LEU A 160 -1.76 -13.29 -15.99
C LEU A 160 -2.98 -13.99 -16.62
N ALA A 161 -2.81 -14.92 -17.57
CA ALA A 161 -3.92 -15.62 -18.23
C ALA A 161 -4.92 -16.27 -17.27
N GLY A 162 -4.44 -16.79 -16.13
CA GLY A 162 -5.25 -17.37 -15.05
C GLY A 162 -5.53 -16.43 -13.88
N TYR A 163 -5.24 -15.14 -13.99
CA TYR A 163 -5.25 -14.22 -12.86
C TYR A 163 -6.63 -14.11 -12.19
N ASP A 164 -6.63 -14.15 -10.86
CA ASP A 164 -7.73 -13.78 -9.98
C ASP A 164 -7.20 -13.13 -8.70
N LYS A 165 -8.09 -12.61 -7.85
CA LYS A 165 -7.72 -11.92 -6.61
C LYS A 165 -6.87 -12.82 -5.71
N GLY A 166 -5.82 -12.23 -5.13
CA GLY A 166 -4.90 -12.89 -4.22
C GLY A 166 -3.71 -13.61 -4.85
N ALA A 167 -3.48 -13.43 -6.17
CA ALA A 167 -2.25 -13.90 -6.79
C ALA A 167 -1.01 -13.22 -6.16
N ARG A 168 0.06 -14.01 -5.99
CA ARG A 168 1.39 -13.53 -5.60
C ARG A 168 2.27 -13.31 -6.82
N GLY A 169 3.37 -12.59 -6.63
CA GLY A 169 4.34 -12.28 -7.67
C GLY A 169 3.93 -11.09 -8.54
N LEU A 170 2.87 -10.36 -8.19
CA LEU A 170 2.40 -9.23 -8.97
C LEU A 170 3.46 -8.13 -9.07
N PHE A 171 4.06 -7.72 -7.95
CA PHE A 171 5.09 -6.68 -8.02
C PHE A 171 6.32 -7.19 -8.76
N ALA A 172 6.74 -8.43 -8.49
CA ALA A 172 7.89 -9.03 -9.17
C ALA A 172 7.71 -9.06 -10.71
N MET A 173 6.49 -9.32 -11.19
CA MET A 173 6.14 -9.34 -12.61
C MET A 173 6.05 -7.94 -13.21
N THR A 174 5.59 -6.95 -12.43
CA THR A 174 5.28 -5.62 -12.95
C THR A 174 6.33 -4.55 -12.65
N GLN A 175 7.33 -4.84 -11.82
CA GLN A 175 8.36 -3.88 -11.38
C GLN A 175 9.13 -3.23 -12.54
N THR A 176 9.42 -3.98 -13.60
CA THR A 176 10.14 -3.45 -14.78
C THR A 176 9.32 -2.45 -15.58
N ARG A 177 8.00 -2.44 -15.36
CA ARG A 177 7.03 -1.53 -16.00
C ARG A 177 6.53 -0.45 -15.04
N LEU A 178 7.14 -0.29 -13.87
CA LEU A 178 6.65 0.62 -12.84
C LEU A 178 6.63 2.08 -13.31
N GLU A 179 7.64 2.53 -14.07
CA GLU A 179 7.64 3.89 -14.64
C GLU A 179 6.51 4.11 -15.65
N ALA A 180 6.20 3.08 -16.45
CA ALA A 180 5.06 3.12 -17.36
C ALA A 180 3.75 3.21 -16.58
N ALA A 181 3.59 2.43 -15.50
CA ALA A 181 2.42 2.47 -14.63
C ALA A 181 2.21 3.85 -14.00
N LEU A 182 3.28 4.46 -13.46
CA LEU A 182 3.23 5.82 -12.91
C LEU A 182 2.80 6.84 -13.96
N THR A 183 3.39 6.78 -15.16
CA THR A 183 3.06 7.66 -16.29
C THR A 183 1.61 7.48 -16.74
N HIS A 184 1.16 6.24 -16.88
CA HIS A 184 -0.20 5.89 -17.29
C HIS A 184 -1.23 6.34 -16.24
N ALA A 185 -0.97 6.12 -14.96
CA ALA A 185 -1.85 6.51 -13.86
C ALA A 185 -1.98 8.03 -13.77
N ASP A 186 -0.88 8.78 -13.82
CA ASP A 186 -0.95 10.24 -13.81
C ASP A 186 -1.73 10.78 -15.02
N ARG A 187 -1.50 10.21 -16.21
CA ARG A 187 -2.22 10.58 -17.41
C ARG A 187 -3.71 10.25 -17.30
N ALA A 188 -4.05 9.08 -16.79
CA ALA A 188 -5.43 8.63 -16.65
C ALA A 188 -6.19 9.47 -15.61
N ASN A 189 -5.56 9.76 -14.47
CA ASN A 189 -6.13 10.64 -13.44
C ASN A 189 -6.37 12.05 -13.99
N ARG A 190 -5.41 12.64 -14.72
CA ARG A 190 -5.61 13.94 -15.37
C ARG A 190 -6.78 13.92 -16.37
N ALA A 191 -6.89 12.86 -17.17
CA ALA A 191 -7.99 12.70 -18.12
C ALA A 191 -9.35 12.57 -17.40
N ALA A 192 -9.40 11.83 -16.30
CA ALA A 192 -10.59 11.69 -15.47
C ALA A 192 -11.03 13.03 -14.86
N THR A 193 -10.08 13.80 -14.29
CA THR A 193 -10.34 15.16 -13.82
C THR A 193 -10.87 16.07 -14.92
N ALA A 194 -10.26 16.07 -16.11
CA ALA A 194 -10.71 16.87 -17.25
C ALA A 194 -12.12 16.47 -17.75
N ALA A 195 -12.48 15.20 -17.62
CA ALA A 195 -13.80 14.67 -17.96
C ALA A 195 -14.81 14.73 -16.80
N ASN A 196 -14.45 15.32 -15.65
CA ASN A 196 -15.25 15.38 -14.44
C ASN A 196 -15.80 14.00 -14.00
N THR A 197 -14.94 12.99 -14.04
CA THR A 197 -15.22 11.62 -13.59
C THR A 197 -14.14 11.13 -12.64
N ASP A 198 -14.49 10.15 -11.83
CA ASP A 198 -13.57 9.43 -10.95
C ASP A 198 -13.34 7.98 -11.41
N ASN A 199 -13.90 7.57 -12.55
CA ASN A 199 -13.80 6.20 -13.07
C ASN A 199 -13.20 6.14 -14.49
N PRO A 200 -12.09 5.42 -14.70
CA PRO A 200 -11.24 4.79 -13.70
C PRO A 200 -10.13 5.73 -13.19
N THR A 201 -9.79 5.65 -11.90
CA THR A 201 -8.72 6.44 -11.26
C THR A 201 -7.96 5.61 -10.23
N THR A 202 -6.73 6.01 -9.89
CA THR A 202 -5.99 5.40 -8.77
C THR A 202 -5.01 6.36 -8.12
N GLN A 203 -4.93 6.34 -6.79
CA GLN A 203 -3.98 7.13 -6.00
C GLN A 203 -2.70 6.37 -5.66
N MET A 204 -2.56 5.11 -6.11
CA MET A 204 -1.36 4.29 -5.92
C MET A 204 -0.04 5.00 -6.27
N PRO A 205 0.06 5.84 -7.33
CA PRO A 205 1.28 6.58 -7.61
C PRO A 205 1.81 7.41 -6.43
N ASN A 206 0.94 7.96 -5.58
CA ASN A 206 1.34 8.75 -4.42
C ASN A 206 2.13 7.88 -3.42
N LEU A 207 1.56 6.74 -3.04
CA LEU A 207 2.18 5.82 -2.08
C LEU A 207 3.46 5.19 -2.66
N ILE A 208 3.46 4.82 -3.94
CA ILE A 208 4.63 4.23 -4.60
C ILE A 208 5.80 5.21 -4.65
N ARG A 209 5.55 6.48 -4.99
CA ARG A 209 6.59 7.52 -5.01
C ARG A 209 7.15 7.77 -3.61
N TYR A 210 6.29 7.87 -2.61
CA TYR A 210 6.72 8.03 -1.23
C TYR A 210 7.60 6.86 -0.76
N LEU A 211 7.19 5.61 -0.99
CA LEU A 211 7.99 4.43 -0.62
C LEU A 211 9.33 4.40 -1.35
N ARG A 212 9.40 4.89 -2.60
CA ARG A 212 10.64 5.01 -3.35
C ARG A 212 11.58 6.06 -2.76
N GLU A 213 11.04 7.22 -2.38
CA GLU A 213 11.82 8.24 -1.67
C GLU A 213 12.38 7.71 -0.35
N LEU A 214 11.59 6.93 0.39
CA LEU A 214 12.02 6.28 1.61
C LEU A 214 13.19 5.31 1.36
N ALA A 215 13.12 4.52 0.28
CA ALA A 215 14.18 3.60 -0.12
C ALA A 215 15.47 4.34 -0.54
N ASN A 216 15.33 5.50 -1.20
CA ASN A 216 16.46 6.33 -1.58
C ASN A 216 17.13 6.96 -0.34
N LYS A 217 16.35 7.45 0.63
CA LYS A 217 16.89 7.98 1.90
C LYS A 217 17.65 6.94 2.72
N LYS A 218 17.26 5.67 2.65
CA LYS A 218 18.02 4.57 3.27
C LYS A 218 19.42 4.40 2.66
N SER A 219 19.56 4.71 1.37
CA SER A 219 20.78 4.46 0.58
C SER A 219 21.74 5.66 0.58
N ALA A 220 21.31 6.80 1.14
CA ALA A 220 22.11 8.01 1.35
C ALA A 220 22.78 7.97 2.73
#